data_AF-A0A7K0SHD4-F1
#
_entry.id   AF-A0A7K0SHD4-F1
#
_cell.length_a   1.000
_cell.length_b   1.000
_cell.length_c   1.000
_cell.angle_alpha   90.00
_cell.angle_beta   90.00
_cell.angle_gamma   90.00
#
_symmetry.space_group_name_H-M   'P 1'
#
loop_
_entity.id
_entity.type
_entity.pdbx_description
1 polymer ?
#
loop_
_entity_poly.entity_id
_entity_poly.type
_entity_poly.pdbx_seq_one_letter_code
_entity_poly.pdbx_strand_id
1 'polypeptide(L)'
;LGLPPFSVLPEKRAAYHATAVVASNHLVALMGQVERMANNAGVPFEAFAPLARTAIEAALISGPATALTGPVSRGDTATIEAHLRVIDSSEVAVYKALARDALRLSGRDDAALEELLS
;
A
#
# COMPACT_ATOMS: atom_id res chain seq x y z
N LEU A 1 19.84 5.95 -11.99
CA LEU A 1 18.59 6.67 -11.63
C LEU A 1 18.40 8.00 -12.36
N GLY A 2 19.40 8.58 -13.03
CA GLY A 2 19.22 9.72 -13.96
C GLY A 2 18.72 11.04 -13.32
N LEU A 3 18.47 11.05 -12.02
CA LEU A 3 18.07 12.24 -11.27
C LEU A 3 19.26 13.20 -11.14
N PRO A 4 19.04 14.53 -11.27
CA PRO A 4 20.03 15.51 -10.89
C PRO A 4 20.47 15.29 -9.43
N PRO A 5 21.76 15.48 -9.11
CA PRO A 5 22.22 15.36 -7.73
C PRO A 5 21.50 16.39 -6.85
N PHE A 6 21.03 15.96 -5.69
CA PHE A 6 20.49 16.82 -4.65
C PHE A 6 21.28 16.62 -3.36
N SER A 7 21.38 17.68 -2.55
CA SER A 7 22.08 17.64 -1.27
C SER A 7 21.14 17.22 -0.14
N VAL A 8 21.63 16.36 0.76
CA VAL A 8 20.94 15.98 1.99
C VAL A 8 21.84 16.34 3.16
N LEU A 9 21.32 17.13 4.10
CA LEU A 9 22.04 17.51 5.31
C LEU A 9 22.46 16.25 6.11
N PRO A 10 23.67 16.21 6.69
CA PRO A 10 24.16 15.02 7.42
C PRO A 10 23.17 14.47 8.45
N GLU A 11 22.52 15.35 9.23
CA GLU A 11 21.52 15.01 10.25
C GLU A 11 20.21 14.47 9.68
N LYS A 12 19.94 14.65 8.38
CA LYS A 12 18.76 14.12 7.68
C LYS A 12 19.04 12.82 6.93
N ARG A 13 20.27 12.31 6.94
CA ARG A 13 20.65 11.08 6.21
C ARG A 13 19.86 9.85 6.63
N ALA A 14 19.61 9.68 7.92
CA ALA A 14 18.82 8.55 8.42
C ALA A 14 17.37 8.60 7.91
N ALA A 15 16.74 9.78 7.97
CA ALA A 15 15.40 9.99 7.45
C ALA A 15 15.34 9.76 5.93
N TYR A 16 16.31 10.28 5.17
CA TYR A 16 16.43 10.03 3.74
C TYR A 16 16.56 8.54 3.42
N HIS A 17 17.42 7.82 4.15
CA HIS A 17 17.62 6.39 3.94
C HIS A 17 16.36 5.59 4.24
N ALA A 18 15.66 5.91 5.35
CA ALA A 18 14.37 5.30 5.66
C ALA A 18 13.34 5.52 4.53
N THR A 19 13.25 6.75 4.00
CA THR A 19 12.39 7.04 2.85
C THR A 19 12.77 6.21 1.62
N ALA A 20 14.07 6.05 1.34
CA ALA A 20 14.55 5.23 0.23
C ALA A 20 14.21 3.74 0.42
N VAL A 21 14.31 3.21 1.64
CA VAL A 21 13.91 1.84 1.98
C VAL A 21 12.42 1.63 1.75
N VAL A 22 11.57 2.57 2.17
CA VAL A 22 10.12 2.50 1.92
C VAL A 22 9.82 2.55 0.42
N ALA A 23 10.48 3.44 -0.30
CA ALA A 23 10.31 3.62 -1.75
C ALA A 23 10.92 2.48 -2.61
N SER A 24 11.58 1.49 -2.01
CA SER A 24 12.21 0.38 -2.74
C SER A 24 12.01 -0.97 -2.06
N ASN A 25 12.74 -1.26 -0.98
CA ASN A 25 12.70 -2.53 -0.29
C ASN A 25 11.28 -2.90 0.18
N HIS A 26 10.53 -1.95 0.74
CA HIS A 26 9.16 -2.25 1.19
C HIS A 26 8.18 -2.48 0.03
N LEU A 27 8.37 -1.83 -1.12
CA LEU A 27 7.58 -2.15 -2.32
C LEU A 27 7.82 -3.60 -2.76
N VAL A 28 9.08 -4.08 -2.72
CA VAL A 28 9.40 -5.48 -3.03
C VAL A 28 8.75 -6.43 -2.03
N ALA A 29 8.81 -6.11 -0.73
CA ALA A 29 8.15 -6.92 0.31
C ALA A 29 6.62 -6.97 0.12
N LEU A 30 6.00 -5.85 -0.26
CA LEU A 30 4.57 -5.77 -0.59
C LEU A 30 4.23 -6.63 -1.80
N MET A 31 5.06 -6.63 -2.85
CA MET A 31 4.86 -7.56 -3.98
C MET A 31 4.97 -9.03 -3.55
N GLY A 32 5.82 -9.36 -2.58
CA GLY A 32 5.86 -10.70 -1.99
C GLY A 32 4.56 -11.08 -1.27
N GLN A 33 3.87 -10.12 -0.63
CA GLN A 33 2.52 -10.37 -0.12
C GLN A 33 1.53 -10.61 -1.26
N VAL A 34 1.58 -9.81 -2.33
CA VAL A 34 0.74 -10.02 -3.51
C VAL A 34 0.93 -11.42 -4.09
N GLU A 35 2.17 -11.91 -4.21
CA GLU A 35 2.48 -13.26 -4.68
C GLU A 35 1.82 -14.35 -3.81
N ARG A 36 1.96 -14.26 -2.48
CA ARG A 36 1.33 -15.24 -1.57
C ARG A 36 -0.20 -15.21 -1.65
N MET A 37 -0.80 -14.02 -1.73
CA MET A 37 -2.25 -13.87 -1.85
C MET A 37 -2.76 -14.31 -3.22
N ALA A 38 -2.02 -14.06 -4.30
CA ALA A 38 -2.32 -14.51 -5.66
C ALA A 38 -2.35 -16.04 -5.74
N ASN A 39 -1.39 -16.70 -5.11
CA ASN A 39 -1.35 -18.16 -5.01
C ASN A 39 -2.59 -18.72 -4.31
N ASN A 40 -3.04 -18.09 -3.21
CA ASN A 40 -4.27 -18.50 -2.53
C ASN A 40 -5.53 -18.30 -3.41
N ALA A 41 -5.53 -17.29 -4.28
CA ALA A 41 -6.60 -17.06 -5.25
C ALA A 41 -6.53 -17.97 -6.49
N GLY A 42 -5.48 -18.79 -6.64
CA GLY A 42 -5.25 -19.61 -7.83
C GLY A 42 -4.90 -18.80 -9.08
N VAL A 43 -4.34 -17.60 -8.91
CA VAL A 43 -4.02 -16.67 -10.00
C VAL A 43 -2.50 -16.47 -10.08
N PRO A 44 -1.89 -16.49 -11.27
CA PRO A 44 -0.46 -16.19 -11.42
C PRO A 44 -0.09 -14.79 -10.93
N PHE A 45 1.03 -14.66 -10.23
CA PHE A 45 1.54 -13.39 -9.70
C PHE A 45 1.66 -12.30 -10.78
N GLU A 46 2.08 -12.67 -11.98
CA GLU A 46 2.29 -11.77 -13.12
C GLU A 46 1.01 -11.06 -13.55
N ALA A 47 -0.17 -11.64 -13.29
CA ALA A 47 -1.46 -11.02 -13.59
C ALA A 47 -1.68 -9.71 -12.80
N PHE A 48 -1.01 -9.55 -11.65
CA PHE A 48 -1.10 -8.36 -10.82
C PHE A 48 -0.05 -7.30 -11.14
N ALA A 49 0.97 -7.62 -11.96
CA ALA A 49 2.03 -6.69 -12.29
C ALA A 49 1.55 -5.41 -13.01
N PRO A 50 0.61 -5.47 -13.98
CA PRO A 50 0.05 -4.27 -14.60
C PRO A 50 -0.64 -3.37 -13.57
N LEU A 51 -1.41 -3.95 -12.63
CA LEU A 51 -2.12 -3.21 -11.59
C LEU A 51 -1.15 -2.45 -10.67
N ALA A 52 -0.09 -3.13 -10.21
CA ALA A 52 0.93 -2.50 -9.36
C ALA A 52 1.66 -1.35 -10.08
N ARG A 53 2.01 -1.55 -11.36
CA ARG A 53 2.67 -0.50 -12.17
C ARG A 53 1.78 0.71 -12.34
N THR A 54 0.52 0.52 -12.72
CA THR A 54 -0.44 1.62 -12.89
C THR A 54 -0.68 2.38 -11.58
N ALA A 55 -0.78 1.68 -10.44
CA ALA A 55 -0.96 2.32 -9.14
C ALA A 55 0.25 3.20 -8.76
N ILE A 56 1.47 2.68 -8.95
CA ILE A 56 2.70 3.44 -8.67
C ILE A 56 2.81 4.65 -9.62
N GLU A 57 2.57 4.44 -10.91
CA GLU A 57 2.64 5.51 -11.91
C GLU A 57 1.63 6.63 -11.61
N ALA A 58 0.38 6.28 -11.29
CA ALA A 58 -0.63 7.26 -10.89
C ALA A 58 -0.20 8.06 -9.64
N ALA A 59 0.35 7.39 -8.63
CA ALA A 59 0.84 8.06 -7.42
C ALA A 59 2.02 9.01 -7.71
N LEU A 60 2.88 8.69 -8.67
CA LEU A 60 4.00 9.54 -9.08
C LEU A 60 3.56 10.73 -9.94
N ILE A 61 2.53 10.57 -10.78
CA ILE A 61 2.03 11.62 -11.68
C ILE A 61 1.10 12.58 -10.95
N SER A 62 0.11 12.06 -10.22
CA SER A 62 -0.98 12.85 -9.64
C SER A 62 -0.84 13.06 -8.12
N GLY A 63 0.12 12.39 -7.49
CA GLY A 63 0.30 12.37 -6.04
C GLY A 63 -0.49 11.24 -5.36
N PRO A 64 0.01 10.68 -4.23
CA PRO A 64 -0.60 9.50 -3.61
C PRO A 64 -2.06 9.67 -3.18
N ALA A 65 -2.43 10.82 -2.61
CA ALA A 65 -3.79 11.06 -2.13
C ALA A 65 -4.82 11.09 -3.28
N THR A 66 -4.47 11.71 -4.40
CA THR A 66 -5.31 11.77 -5.60
C THR A 66 -5.37 10.43 -6.33
N ALA A 67 -4.26 9.68 -6.32
CA ALA A 67 -4.19 8.37 -6.97
C ALA A 67 -4.89 7.25 -6.18
N LEU A 68 -5.14 7.44 -4.88
CA LEU A 68 -5.76 6.43 -4.03
C LEU A 68 -7.19 6.12 -4.49
N THR A 69 -7.43 4.85 -4.81
CA THR A 69 -8.75 4.30 -5.13
C THR A 69 -9.02 3.07 -4.27
N GLY A 70 -10.20 2.46 -4.43
CA GLY A 70 -10.55 1.20 -3.78
C GLY A 70 -11.51 1.35 -2.60
N PRO A 71 -11.73 0.26 -1.85
CA PRO A 71 -12.79 0.19 -0.84
C PRO A 71 -12.58 1.18 0.32
N VAL A 72 -11.34 1.37 0.79
CA VAL A 72 -11.03 2.31 1.88
C VAL A 72 -11.39 3.75 1.51
N SER A 73 -11.00 4.24 0.32
CA SER A 73 -11.30 5.62 -0.08
C SER A 73 -12.78 5.89 -0.31
N ARG A 74 -13.60 4.84 -0.48
CA ARG A 74 -15.06 4.93 -0.59
C ARG A 74 -15.81 4.68 0.71
N GLY A 75 -15.15 4.25 1.80
CA GLY A 75 -15.84 3.86 3.05
C GLY A 75 -16.55 2.50 2.95
N ASP A 76 -16.07 1.60 2.10
CA ASP A 76 -16.71 0.30 1.86
C ASP A 76 -16.25 -0.76 2.88
N THR A 77 -16.76 -0.63 4.10
CA THR A 77 -16.45 -1.51 5.24
C THR A 77 -16.81 -2.97 4.95
N ALA A 78 -17.95 -3.22 4.29
CA ALA A 78 -18.40 -4.57 3.97
C ALA A 78 -17.41 -5.33 3.07
N THR A 79 -16.83 -4.64 2.08
CA THR A 79 -15.77 -5.23 1.24
C THR A 79 -14.52 -5.53 2.06
N ILE A 80 -14.10 -4.65 2.97
CA ILE A 80 -12.94 -4.90 3.84
C ILE A 80 -13.18 -6.08 4.76
N GLU A 81 -14.36 -6.20 5.38
CA GLU A 81 -14.74 -7.35 6.19
C GLU A 81 -14.74 -8.66 5.40
N ALA A 82 -15.20 -8.62 4.15
CA ALA A 82 -15.16 -9.78 3.26
C ALA A 82 -13.71 -10.20 2.97
N HIS A 83 -12.81 -9.25 2.72
CA HIS A 83 -11.39 -9.55 2.55
C HIS A 83 -10.79 -10.19 3.79
N LEU A 84 -11.00 -9.58 4.98
CA LEU A 84 -10.45 -10.08 6.24
C LEU A 84 -10.93 -11.50 6.60
N ARG A 85 -12.08 -11.94 6.07
CA ARG A 85 -12.58 -13.31 6.23
C ARG A 85 -11.89 -14.36 5.35
N VAL A 86 -11.25 -13.94 4.25
CA VAL A 86 -10.70 -14.86 3.25
C VAL A 86 -9.18 -14.82 3.11
N ILE A 87 -8.53 -13.73 3.54
CA ILE A 87 -7.07 -13.66 3.54
C ILE A 87 -6.48 -14.56 4.62
N ASP A 88 -5.29 -15.12 4.36
CA ASP A 88 -4.58 -15.90 5.37
C ASP A 88 -4.28 -15.02 6.60
N SER A 89 -4.42 -15.62 7.78
CA SER A 89 -4.09 -14.99 9.06
C SER A 89 -2.70 -14.35 9.10
N SER A 90 -1.71 -14.91 8.39
CA SER A 90 -0.35 -14.37 8.30
C SER A 90 -0.27 -13.03 7.56
N GLU A 91 -1.24 -12.74 6.69
CA GLU A 91 -1.26 -11.53 5.85
C GLU A 91 -2.10 -10.40 6.46
N VAL A 92 -2.99 -10.72 7.43
CA VAL A 92 -3.93 -9.77 8.05
C VAL A 92 -3.23 -8.55 8.63
N ALA A 93 -2.10 -8.72 9.31
CA ALA A 93 -1.41 -7.62 9.98
C ALA A 93 -0.92 -6.55 8.98
N VAL A 94 -0.29 -6.97 7.89
CA VAL A 94 0.20 -6.06 6.84
C VAL A 94 -0.97 -5.46 6.07
N TYR A 95 -1.99 -6.26 5.75
CA TYR A 95 -3.20 -5.79 5.10
C TYR A 95 -3.87 -4.65 5.90
N LYS A 96 -4.09 -4.87 7.20
CA LYS A 96 -4.66 -3.86 8.10
C LYS A 96 -3.78 -2.62 8.19
N ALA A 97 -2.46 -2.79 8.34
CA ALA A 97 -1.53 -1.66 8.41
C ALA A 97 -1.62 -0.75 7.16
N LEU A 98 -1.62 -1.33 5.96
CA LEU A 98 -1.76 -0.55 4.73
C LEU A 98 -3.16 0.01 4.52
N ALA A 99 -4.21 -0.69 4.95
CA ALA A 99 -5.57 -0.16 4.91
C ALA A 99 -5.74 1.05 5.84
N ARG A 100 -5.10 1.05 7.03
CA ARG A 100 -5.08 2.22 7.93
C ARG A 100 -4.32 3.39 7.31
N ASP A 101 -3.18 3.12 6.68
CA ASP A 101 -2.43 4.16 5.98
C ASP A 101 -3.22 4.72 4.77
N ALA A 102 -3.96 3.89 4.06
CA ALA A 102 -4.89 4.32 3.02
C ALA A 102 -6.03 5.18 3.59
N LEU A 103 -6.58 4.83 4.76
CA LEU A 103 -7.62 5.62 5.42
C LEU A 103 -7.08 7.01 5.80
N ARG A 104 -5.91 7.06 6.44
CA ARG A 104 -5.19 8.30 6.75
C ARG A 104 -4.91 9.14 5.50
N LEU A 105 -4.49 8.50 4.42
CA LEU A 105 -4.20 9.16 3.14
C LEU A 105 -5.48 9.70 2.46
N SER A 106 -6.61 9.01 2.63
CA SER A 106 -7.90 9.44 2.07
C SER A 106 -8.48 10.69 2.74
N GLY A 107 -8.02 11.03 3.94
CA GLY A 107 -8.55 12.14 4.74
C GLY A 107 -9.98 11.92 5.25
N ARG A 108 -10.52 10.70 5.12
CA ARG A 108 -11.83 10.34 5.65
C ARG A 108 -11.77 10.19 7.17
N ASP A 109 -12.82 10.67 7.82
CA ASP A 109 -13.18 10.35 9.19
C ASP A 109 -14.23 9.22 9.14
N ASP A 110 -13.83 7.99 9.50
CA ASP A 110 -14.65 6.79 9.35
C ASP A 110 -14.39 5.82 10.52
N ALA A 111 -15.07 6.07 11.64
CA ALA A 111 -14.91 5.32 12.87
C ALA A 111 -15.14 3.80 12.71
N ALA A 112 -16.04 3.40 11.79
CA ALA A 112 -16.30 1.98 11.55
C ALA A 112 -15.11 1.30 10.86
N LEU A 113 -14.49 1.96 9.88
CA LEU A 113 -13.25 1.46 9.29
C LEU A 113 -12.09 1.49 10.29
N GLU A 114 -11.98 2.52 11.14
CA GLU A 114 -10.95 2.57 12.17
C GLU A 114 -11.07 1.40 13.16
N GLU A 115 -12.29 1.12 13.64
CA GLU A 115 -12.56 -0.01 14.54
C GLU A 115 -12.23 -1.34 13.86
N LEU A 116 -12.75 -1.59 12.65
CA LEU A 116 -12.49 -2.81 11.90
C LEU A 116 -11.01 -3.04 11.66
N LEU A 117 -10.30 -1.97 11.34
CA LEU A 117 -8.89 -2.02 11.01
C LEU A 117 -8.01 -2.05 12.25
N SER A 118 -8.46 -1.67 13.45
CA SER A 118 -7.68 -1.74 14.70
C SER A 118 -7.09 -3.13 14.99
#